data_AF-A0A7Y4ZNP7-F1
#
_entry.id   AF-A0A7Y4ZNP7-F1
#
_cell.length_a   1.000
_cell.length_b   1.000
_cell.length_c   1.000
_cell.angle_alpha   90.00
_cell.angle_beta   90.00
_cell.angle_gamma   90.00
#
_symmetry.space_group_name_H-M   'P 1'
#
loop_
_entity.id
_entity.type
_entity.pdbx_description
1 polymer ?
#
loop_
_entity_poly.entity_id
_entity_poly.type
_entity_poly.pdbx_seq_one_letter_code
_entity_poly.pdbx_strand_id
1 'polypeptide(L)'
;MRLSTLFGLMIVVAAAACAEGEKDYVVPSLVLDGGRRDGATFEAGGGDDAGPGDDAATDAAPDAPNRPDASDGSVAIVPPTVDGVVNAGEYGLHTNGMNQQVSDVGTTTWYMTWDDTKLYVAVTNAAVAEALVLYVDTAPLAVSNGGTNADGTLAGYTYDGTSVTLPIRADFALYAKSTYNEGRKADGAGSFGAPTVSVATFAGTGTTREIAIPWAAISAGGRPAKFSFTGYLTSSTAFVYGEMPPANPGNAVLAAAAPFTSYYKVDNATPGTGTKPFSTPLP
;
A
#
# COMPACT_ATOMS: atom_id res chain seq x y z
N MET A 1 42.58 4.82 57.24
CA MET A 1 43.17 6.05 56.67
C MET A 1 43.67 5.71 55.28
N ARG A 2 43.17 6.39 54.23
CA ARG A 2 43.52 6.26 52.79
C ARG A 2 43.03 4.98 52.09
N LEU A 3 42.51 4.98 50.86
CA LEU A 3 42.06 6.04 49.96
C LEU A 3 41.09 5.40 48.94
N SER A 4 40.00 6.10 48.65
CA SER A 4 38.94 5.82 47.68
C SER A 4 39.44 5.82 46.22
N THR A 5 38.98 4.87 45.41
CA THR A 5 39.09 4.88 43.95
C THR A 5 37.76 5.36 43.35
N LEU A 6 37.79 6.47 42.62
CA LEU A 6 36.63 7.12 42.00
C LEU A 6 36.91 7.28 40.49
N PHE A 7 35.91 6.88 39.67
CA PHE A 7 35.45 7.36 38.34
C PHE A 7 36.42 8.13 37.41
N GLY A 8 36.35 8.04 36.09
CA GLY A 8 35.36 7.49 35.17
C GLY A 8 35.79 7.81 33.72
N LEU A 9 35.33 7.00 32.76
CA LEU A 9 35.62 7.19 31.35
C LEU A 9 34.42 7.88 30.69
N MET A 10 34.59 9.16 30.37
CA MET A 10 33.62 9.99 29.66
C MET A 10 33.96 9.93 28.17
N ILE A 11 33.14 9.24 27.37
CA ILE A 11 33.24 9.26 25.90
C ILE A 11 32.48 10.47 25.39
N VAL A 12 33.23 11.43 24.83
CA VAL A 12 32.68 12.57 24.08
C VAL A 12 32.43 12.09 22.64
N VAL A 13 31.16 12.03 22.22
CA VAL A 13 30.81 11.86 20.81
C VAL A 13 30.57 13.24 20.23
N ALA A 14 31.42 13.62 19.27
CA ALA A 14 31.32 14.86 18.52
C ALA A 14 30.14 14.79 17.53
N ALA A 15 29.29 15.81 17.56
CA ALA A 15 28.26 16.05 16.54
C ALA A 15 28.92 16.59 15.27
N ALA A 16 28.72 15.91 14.14
CA ALA A 16 29.02 16.44 12.81
C ALA A 16 27.73 16.99 12.19
N ALA A 17 27.60 18.32 12.19
CA ALA A 17 26.65 19.03 11.33
C ALA A 17 27.29 19.18 9.95
N CYS A 18 26.57 18.81 8.89
CA CYS A 18 26.94 19.16 7.52
C CYS A 18 25.70 19.57 6.71
N ALA A 19 25.58 20.89 6.57
CA ALA A 19 25.16 21.68 5.42
C ALA A 19 23.97 21.21 4.55
N GLU A 20 22.90 22.01 4.63
CA GLU A 20 21.87 22.17 3.62
C GLU A 20 22.48 22.75 2.33
N GLY A 21 22.16 22.14 1.20
CA GLY A 21 22.56 22.58 -0.14
C GLY A 21 21.40 22.39 -1.10
N GLU A 22 20.55 23.40 -1.18
CA GLU A 22 19.51 23.59 -2.18
C GLU A 22 20.15 23.60 -3.58
N LYS A 23 19.69 22.69 -4.46
CA LYS A 23 20.03 22.73 -5.88
C LYS A 23 18.74 22.80 -6.68
N ASP A 24 18.44 24.01 -7.13
CA ASP A 24 17.53 24.30 -8.23
C ASP A 24 17.90 23.43 -9.44
N TYR A 25 17.00 22.54 -9.81
CA TYR A 25 17.11 21.76 -11.04
C TYR A 25 16.42 22.54 -12.16
N VAL A 26 17.17 23.41 -12.85
CA VAL A 26 16.72 24.04 -14.08
C VAL A 26 16.74 22.98 -15.20
N VAL A 27 15.57 22.61 -15.68
CA VAL A 27 15.43 21.81 -16.91
C VAL A 27 15.83 22.67 -18.12
N PRO A 28 16.76 22.22 -18.99
CA PRO A 28 17.05 22.92 -20.23
C PRO A 28 15.88 22.73 -21.20
N SER A 29 15.26 23.84 -21.58
CA SER A 29 14.34 23.92 -22.72
C SER A 29 15.09 23.52 -24.00
N LEU A 30 14.67 22.43 -24.62
CA LEU A 30 15.17 21.98 -25.91
C LEU A 30 14.74 22.98 -26.99
N VAL A 31 15.70 23.76 -27.46
CA VAL A 31 15.58 24.64 -28.62
C VAL A 31 15.61 23.76 -29.87
N LEU A 32 14.48 23.67 -30.58
CA LEU A 32 14.45 23.20 -31.96
C LEU A 32 14.64 24.41 -32.87
N ASP A 33 15.88 24.62 -33.31
CA ASP A 33 16.22 25.43 -34.48
C ASP A 33 16.12 24.54 -35.73
N GLY A 34 15.46 25.05 -36.75
CA GLY A 34 15.14 24.35 -37.99
C GLY A 34 14.45 25.30 -38.97
N GLY A 35 15.18 26.33 -39.38
CA GLY A 35 14.66 27.46 -40.12
C GLY A 35 14.12 27.21 -41.55
N ARG A 36 13.24 28.16 -41.92
CA ARG A 36 13.27 28.98 -43.14
C ARG A 36 12.80 28.34 -44.46
N ARG A 37 11.68 28.86 -44.98
CA ARG A 37 11.67 29.67 -46.22
C ARG A 37 10.39 30.48 -46.38
N ASP A 38 10.62 31.70 -46.85
CA ASP A 38 9.70 32.78 -47.11
C ASP A 38 8.81 32.51 -48.34
N GLY A 39 7.66 33.20 -48.40
CA GLY A 39 7.22 33.82 -49.65
C GLY A 39 5.82 33.48 -50.19
N ALA A 40 5.05 34.56 -50.37
CA ALA A 40 3.98 34.76 -51.35
C ALA A 40 2.56 34.27 -51.02
N THR A 41 1.80 35.20 -50.42
CA THR A 41 0.41 35.49 -50.78
C THR A 41 0.27 35.72 -52.30
N PHE A 42 -0.70 35.08 -52.97
CA PHE A 42 -1.43 35.66 -54.09
C PHE A 42 -2.75 34.93 -54.37
N GLU A 43 -3.77 35.78 -54.56
CA GLU A 43 -5.00 35.67 -55.34
C GLU A 43 -6.15 34.75 -54.95
N ALA A 44 -7.30 35.42 -54.89
CA ALA A 44 -8.66 34.91 -54.84
C ALA A 44 -9.12 34.43 -56.23
N GLY A 45 -10.12 33.54 -56.26
CA GLY A 45 -10.92 33.36 -57.46
C GLY A 45 -11.79 32.10 -57.46
N GLY A 46 -13.10 32.31 -57.66
CA GLY A 46 -14.09 31.32 -58.14
C GLY A 46 -14.58 30.37 -57.05
N GLY A 47 -15.86 30.38 -56.66
CA GLY A 47 -17.02 30.32 -57.55
C GLY A 47 -17.28 28.85 -57.85
N ASP A 48 -18.33 28.28 -57.26
CA ASP A 48 -19.44 27.67 -58.00
C ASP A 48 -20.37 26.91 -57.05
N ASP A 49 -21.65 27.26 -57.18
CA ASP A 49 -22.81 26.52 -56.71
C ASP A 49 -22.77 25.06 -57.18
N ALA A 50 -23.00 24.13 -56.27
CA ALA A 50 -23.64 22.87 -56.60
C ALA A 50 -24.68 22.55 -55.52
N GLY A 51 -25.94 22.59 -55.94
CA GLY A 51 -27.10 22.18 -55.16
C GLY A 51 -27.16 20.67 -54.86
N PRO A 52 -28.25 20.23 -54.23
CA PRO A 52 -28.34 18.94 -53.56
C PRO A 52 -28.70 17.81 -54.52
N GLY A 53 -28.05 16.65 -54.34
CA GLY A 53 -28.40 15.39 -55.00
C GLY A 53 -27.28 14.38 -54.70
N ASP A 54 -27.42 13.55 -53.69
CA ASP A 54 -28.09 12.23 -53.69
C ASP A 54 -27.08 11.12 -54.07
N ASP A 55 -27.19 10.04 -53.29
CA ASP A 55 -26.68 8.67 -53.51
C ASP A 55 -25.19 8.38 -53.80
N ALA A 56 -24.45 8.01 -52.74
CA ALA A 56 -23.50 6.90 -52.80
C ALA A 56 -23.39 6.20 -51.43
N ALA A 57 -24.17 5.14 -51.27
CA ALA A 57 -23.93 4.12 -50.26
C ALA A 57 -22.62 3.38 -50.58
N THR A 58 -21.59 3.53 -49.75
CA THR A 58 -20.57 2.52 -49.46
C THR A 58 -19.67 3.04 -48.35
N ASP A 59 -19.91 2.60 -47.12
CA ASP A 59 -18.89 1.99 -46.25
C ASP A 59 -19.51 1.69 -44.87
N ALA A 60 -20.46 0.76 -44.85
CA ALA A 60 -20.79 0.06 -43.62
C ALA A 60 -19.72 -1.03 -43.43
N ALA A 61 -18.51 -0.62 -43.09
CA ALA A 61 -17.62 -1.51 -42.38
C ALA A 61 -18.38 -1.98 -41.14
N PRO A 62 -18.51 -3.29 -40.87
CA PRO A 62 -19.08 -3.73 -39.61
C PRO A 62 -18.20 -3.13 -38.52
N ASP A 63 -18.79 -2.32 -37.65
CA ASP A 63 -18.16 -1.86 -36.43
C ASP A 63 -17.42 -3.04 -35.83
N ALA A 64 -16.09 -2.95 -35.79
CA ALA A 64 -15.27 -3.93 -35.12
C ALA A 64 -15.88 -4.14 -33.73
N PRO A 65 -16.05 -5.39 -33.26
CA PRO A 65 -16.65 -5.64 -31.97
C PRO A 65 -15.91 -4.78 -30.96
N ASN A 66 -16.66 -3.87 -30.36
CA ASN A 66 -16.24 -2.87 -29.40
C ASN A 66 -15.12 -3.48 -28.54
N ARG A 67 -13.85 -3.18 -28.87
CA ARG A 67 -12.75 -3.53 -27.96
C ARG A 67 -13.13 -2.83 -26.67
N PRO A 68 -13.26 -3.53 -25.54
CA PRO A 68 -13.57 -2.85 -24.29
C PRO A 68 -12.54 -1.75 -24.13
N ASP A 69 -13.04 -0.52 -24.18
CA ASP A 69 -12.28 0.68 -23.97
C ASP A 69 -11.57 0.51 -22.63
N ALA A 70 -10.24 0.51 -22.66
CA ALA A 70 -9.40 0.29 -21.50
C ALA A 70 -9.47 1.43 -20.47
N SER A 71 -10.41 2.37 -20.64
CA SER A 71 -10.59 3.51 -19.75
C SER A 71 -11.72 3.37 -18.72
N ASP A 72 -12.58 2.35 -18.75
CA ASP A 72 -13.60 2.14 -17.68
C ASP A 72 -14.11 0.69 -17.51
N GLY A 73 -13.24 -0.29 -17.74
CA GLY A 73 -13.60 -1.70 -17.58
C GLY A 73 -13.47 -2.16 -16.14
N SER A 74 -14.59 -2.40 -15.45
CA SER A 74 -14.61 -3.22 -14.24
C SER A 74 -14.05 -4.61 -14.57
N VAL A 75 -12.75 -4.82 -14.39
CA VAL A 75 -12.15 -6.16 -14.48
C VAL A 75 -12.64 -6.91 -13.25
N ALA A 76 -13.43 -7.96 -13.46
CA ALA A 76 -13.77 -8.88 -12.40
C ALA A 76 -12.46 -9.38 -11.79
N ILE A 77 -12.24 -9.09 -10.51
CA ILE A 77 -11.04 -9.57 -9.81
C ILE A 77 -11.23 -11.08 -9.67
N VAL A 78 -10.40 -11.83 -10.39
CA VAL A 78 -10.20 -13.25 -10.09
C VAL A 78 -9.53 -13.28 -8.72
N PRO A 79 -10.13 -13.92 -7.70
CA PRO A 79 -9.50 -14.00 -6.39
C PRO A 79 -8.09 -14.60 -6.50
N PRO A 80 -7.08 -14.02 -5.83
CA PRO A 80 -5.74 -14.58 -5.80
C PRO A 80 -5.73 -16.04 -5.36
N THR A 81 -4.90 -16.84 -6.03
CA THR A 81 -4.59 -18.20 -5.63
C THR A 81 -3.46 -18.11 -4.61
N VAL A 82 -3.72 -18.51 -3.37
CA VAL A 82 -2.70 -18.48 -2.32
C VAL A 82 -1.78 -19.69 -2.46
N ASP A 83 -0.73 -19.58 -3.28
CA ASP A 83 0.24 -20.65 -3.60
C ASP A 83 1.72 -20.27 -3.37
N GLY A 84 1.97 -19.04 -2.92
CA GLY A 84 3.28 -18.50 -2.62
C GLY A 84 3.97 -17.87 -3.84
N VAL A 85 3.25 -17.64 -4.94
CA VAL A 85 3.76 -17.03 -6.18
C VAL A 85 2.83 -15.93 -6.65
N VAL A 86 3.30 -14.69 -6.61
CA VAL A 86 2.54 -13.55 -7.14
C VAL A 86 2.66 -13.51 -8.66
N ASN A 87 1.59 -13.89 -9.37
CA ASN A 87 1.53 -13.85 -10.82
C ASN A 87 1.09 -12.47 -11.34
N ALA A 88 1.40 -12.18 -12.61
CA ALA A 88 0.98 -10.93 -13.23
C ALA A 88 -0.55 -10.79 -13.22
N GLY A 89 -1.06 -9.68 -12.66
CA GLY A 89 -2.49 -9.38 -12.63
C GLY A 89 -3.28 -10.03 -11.49
N GLU A 90 -2.66 -10.90 -10.70
CA GLU A 90 -3.32 -11.66 -9.64
C GLU A 90 -3.89 -10.76 -8.53
N TYR A 91 -3.13 -9.73 -8.15
CA TYR A 91 -3.58 -8.74 -7.16
C TYR A 91 -4.21 -7.51 -7.83
N GLY A 92 -4.52 -7.56 -9.13
CA GLY A 92 -4.94 -6.41 -9.91
C GLY A 92 -3.77 -5.73 -10.61
N LEU A 93 -3.82 -4.39 -10.76
CA LEU A 93 -2.77 -3.66 -11.47
C LEU A 93 -1.52 -3.50 -10.60
N HIS A 94 -0.42 -4.14 -11.00
CA HIS A 94 0.89 -4.13 -10.33
C HIS A 94 1.67 -2.83 -10.59
N THR A 95 1.02 -1.70 -10.36
CA THR A 95 1.61 -0.36 -10.39
C THR A 95 1.79 0.12 -8.96
N ASN A 96 2.95 0.70 -8.64
CA ASN A 96 3.20 1.30 -7.33
C ASN A 96 2.16 2.38 -7.02
N GLY A 97 1.65 2.36 -5.79
CA GLY A 97 0.55 3.23 -5.36
C GLY A 97 -0.83 2.75 -5.82
N MET A 98 -0.97 1.53 -6.35
CA MET A 98 -2.26 0.95 -6.74
C MET A 98 -2.55 -0.32 -5.93
N ASN A 99 -2.48 -1.49 -6.58
CA ASN A 99 -2.58 -2.79 -5.90
C ASN A 99 -1.21 -3.34 -5.48
N GLN A 100 -0.14 -2.59 -5.74
CA GLN A 100 1.21 -2.85 -5.30
C GLN A 100 1.81 -1.60 -4.64
N GLN A 101 2.69 -1.80 -3.67
CA GLN A 101 3.58 -0.76 -3.15
C GLN A 101 4.94 -1.35 -2.77
N VAL A 102 6.01 -0.71 -3.23
CA VAL A 102 7.37 -1.00 -2.77
C VAL A 102 7.63 -0.22 -1.47
N SER A 103 8.17 -0.89 -0.46
CA SER A 103 8.73 -0.25 0.74
C SER A 103 10.10 0.33 0.42
N ASP A 104 10.43 1.44 1.08
CA ASP A 104 11.66 2.19 0.87
C ASP A 104 12.88 1.43 1.44
N VAL A 105 12.63 0.36 2.21
CA VAL A 105 13.62 -0.48 2.87
C VAL A 105 13.60 -1.91 2.30
N GLY A 106 14.78 -2.35 1.82
CA GLY A 106 14.99 -3.75 1.45
C GLY A 106 14.31 -4.20 0.16
N THR A 107 13.77 -3.28 -0.65
CA THR A 107 13.04 -3.58 -1.91
C THR A 107 11.86 -4.53 -1.73
N THR A 108 11.34 -4.60 -0.50
CA THR A 108 10.17 -5.40 -0.15
C THR A 108 8.96 -4.85 -0.88
N THR A 109 8.16 -5.71 -1.49
CA THR A 109 6.99 -5.27 -2.25
C THR A 109 5.72 -5.88 -1.67
N TRP A 110 4.76 -5.04 -1.31
CA TRP A 110 3.44 -5.44 -0.86
C TRP A 110 2.46 -5.45 -2.02
N TYR A 111 1.54 -6.40 -1.99
CA TYR A 111 0.40 -6.50 -2.87
C TYR A 111 -0.85 -6.67 -2.02
N MET A 112 -1.95 -6.06 -2.46
CA MET A 112 -3.23 -6.20 -1.77
C MET A 112 -4.39 -6.12 -2.75
N THR A 113 -5.39 -6.97 -2.51
CA THR A 113 -6.69 -6.93 -3.17
C THR A 113 -7.72 -7.63 -2.28
N TRP A 114 -8.98 -7.64 -2.69
CA TRP A 114 -10.05 -8.28 -1.93
C TRP A 114 -11.19 -8.72 -2.84
N ASP A 115 -11.95 -9.70 -2.35
CA ASP A 115 -13.28 -10.03 -2.83
C ASP A 115 -14.30 -9.82 -1.68
N ASP A 116 -15.54 -10.26 -1.86
CA ASP A 116 -16.58 -10.13 -0.84
C ASP A 116 -16.35 -11.01 0.40
N THR A 117 -15.46 -12.01 0.32
CA THR A 117 -15.22 -13.01 1.37
C THR A 117 -13.87 -12.87 2.06
N LYS A 118 -12.84 -12.35 1.38
CA LYS A 118 -11.47 -12.30 1.89
C LYS A 118 -10.72 -11.01 1.51
N LEU A 119 -9.82 -10.62 2.39
CA LEU A 119 -8.71 -9.74 2.13
C LEU A 119 -7.50 -10.58 1.73
N TYR A 120 -6.86 -10.25 0.61
CA TYR A 120 -5.65 -10.92 0.14
C TYR A 120 -4.46 -9.97 0.26
N VAL A 121 -3.37 -10.47 0.84
CA VAL A 121 -2.11 -9.73 0.99
C VAL A 121 -0.99 -10.63 0.51
N ALA A 122 -0.08 -10.10 -0.30
CA ALA A 122 1.19 -10.75 -0.59
C ALA A 122 2.36 -9.83 -0.29
N VAL A 123 3.50 -10.44 0.00
CA VAL A 123 4.76 -9.73 0.12
C VAL A 123 5.85 -10.53 -0.57
N THR A 124 6.61 -9.87 -1.45
CA THR A 124 7.80 -10.43 -2.10
C THR A 124 9.07 -9.78 -1.55
N ASN A 125 10.22 -10.44 -1.77
CA ASN A 125 11.53 -10.03 -1.27
C ASN A 125 11.61 -9.98 0.27
N ALA A 126 10.90 -10.87 0.96
CA ALA A 126 10.91 -10.98 2.41
C ALA A 126 11.06 -12.45 2.87
N ALA A 127 11.87 -12.71 3.90
CA ALA A 127 12.05 -14.06 4.41
C ALA A 127 10.73 -14.60 5.01
N VAL A 128 10.14 -15.64 4.43
CA VAL A 128 8.82 -16.18 4.82
C VAL A 128 8.76 -16.74 6.25
N ALA A 129 9.91 -16.99 6.88
CA ALA A 129 10.02 -17.41 8.27
C ALA A 129 9.85 -16.24 9.26
N GLU A 130 10.12 -15.01 8.82
CA GLU A 130 9.87 -13.78 9.58
C GLU A 130 8.40 -13.39 9.44
N ALA A 131 7.85 -12.65 10.40
CA ALA A 131 6.41 -12.42 10.46
C ALA A 131 6.00 -11.17 9.69
N LEU A 132 4.84 -11.24 9.05
CA LEU A 132 4.06 -10.08 8.63
C LEU A 132 3.10 -9.71 9.75
N VAL A 133 3.10 -8.44 10.11
CA VAL A 133 2.13 -7.83 11.02
C VAL A 133 1.27 -6.84 10.21
N LEU A 134 -0.04 -6.98 10.29
CA LEU A 134 -1.00 -6.09 9.63
C LEU A 134 -2.06 -5.65 10.63
N TYR A 135 -2.30 -4.36 10.69
CA TYR A 135 -3.36 -3.74 11.47
C TYR A 135 -4.43 -3.20 10.53
N VAL A 136 -5.69 -3.49 10.81
CA VAL A 136 -6.84 -3.06 10.01
C VAL A 136 -7.86 -2.36 10.92
N ASP A 137 -8.27 -1.18 10.51
CA ASP A 137 -9.42 -0.42 11.04
C ASP A 137 -10.57 -0.59 10.03
N THR A 138 -11.65 -1.23 10.47
CA THR A 138 -12.82 -1.57 9.64
C THR A 138 -13.90 -0.51 9.66
N ALA A 139 -13.79 0.47 10.55
CA ALA A 139 -14.70 1.60 10.63
C ALA A 139 -13.95 2.95 10.74
N PRO A 140 -13.10 3.32 9.76
CA PRO A 140 -12.26 4.51 9.89
C PRO A 140 -13.05 5.78 10.17
N LEU A 141 -12.63 6.48 11.23
CA LEU A 141 -13.17 7.76 11.65
C LEU A 141 -12.60 8.92 10.81
N ALA A 142 -13.25 10.08 10.90
CA ALA A 142 -12.78 11.29 10.21
C ALA A 142 -11.42 11.77 10.74
N VAL A 143 -11.20 11.65 12.05
CA VAL A 143 -9.89 11.79 12.69
C VAL A 143 -9.41 10.38 13.02
N SER A 144 -8.36 9.91 12.34
CA SER A 144 -7.94 8.50 12.35
C SER A 144 -7.61 7.93 13.72
N ASN A 145 -7.02 8.75 14.59
CA ASN A 145 -6.72 8.41 15.98
C ASN A 145 -7.71 9.01 16.99
N GLY A 146 -8.78 9.65 16.51
CA GLY A 146 -9.86 10.18 17.33
C GLY A 146 -10.76 9.08 17.89
N GLY A 147 -11.86 9.44 18.56
CA GLY A 147 -12.79 8.45 19.12
C GLY A 147 -12.31 7.82 20.43
N THR A 148 -12.83 6.63 20.73
CA THR A 148 -12.70 5.91 22.01
C THR A 148 -12.16 4.50 21.81
N ASN A 149 -11.89 3.78 22.90
CA ASN A 149 -11.44 2.39 22.82
C ASN A 149 -12.52 1.43 22.28
N ALA A 150 -13.79 1.85 22.23
CA ALA A 150 -14.86 1.10 21.56
C ALA A 150 -14.72 1.12 20.04
N ASP A 151 -14.00 2.10 19.49
CA ASP A 151 -13.76 2.27 18.04
C ASP A 151 -12.47 1.55 17.58
N GLY A 152 -11.84 0.76 18.45
CA GLY A 152 -10.56 0.09 18.19
C GLY A 152 -9.42 0.60 19.09
N THR A 153 -8.21 0.08 18.87
CA THR A 153 -7.04 0.39 19.70
C THR A 153 -5.94 1.14 18.93
N LEU A 154 -5.28 2.07 19.62
CA LEU A 154 -4.05 2.73 19.14
C LEU A 154 -2.78 1.99 19.59
N ALA A 155 -2.90 0.99 20.44
CA ALA A 155 -1.78 0.19 20.89
C ALA A 155 -1.60 -1.03 19.98
N GLY A 156 -0.48 -1.13 19.28
CA GLY A 156 -0.09 -2.35 18.57
C GLY A 156 0.16 -3.50 19.56
N TYR A 157 -0.08 -4.73 19.13
CA TYR A 157 0.28 -5.90 19.94
C TYR A 157 1.78 -6.18 19.83
N THR A 158 2.37 -6.70 20.90
CA THR A 158 3.80 -7.05 20.89
C THR A 158 4.01 -8.38 20.18
N TYR A 159 4.66 -8.33 19.02
CA TYR A 159 5.03 -9.50 18.21
C TYR A 159 6.54 -9.56 18.04
N ASP A 160 7.15 -10.70 18.35
CA ASP A 160 8.60 -10.92 18.23
C ASP A 160 9.46 -9.81 18.87
N GLY A 161 8.98 -9.23 19.98
CA GLY A 161 9.65 -8.13 20.69
C GLY A 161 9.41 -6.74 20.09
N THR A 162 8.74 -6.64 18.94
CA THR A 162 8.33 -5.37 18.34
C THR A 162 6.98 -4.93 18.90
N SER A 163 6.87 -3.66 19.29
CA SER A 163 5.61 -3.00 19.65
C SER A 163 5.58 -1.61 19.04
N VAL A 164 4.39 -1.17 18.59
CA VAL A 164 4.18 0.10 17.90
C VAL A 164 2.98 0.85 18.48
N THR A 165 2.98 2.18 18.37
CA THR A 165 1.75 2.98 18.51
C THR A 165 1.17 3.21 17.12
N LEU A 166 -0.12 2.98 16.96
CA LEU A 166 -0.81 3.01 15.66
C LEU A 166 -1.37 4.40 15.34
N PRO A 167 -1.34 4.83 14.06
CA PRO A 167 -1.94 6.08 13.60
C PRO A 167 -3.46 5.96 13.35
N ILE A 168 -3.99 4.75 13.49
CA ILE A 168 -5.40 4.36 13.29
C ILE A 168 -5.89 3.57 14.49
N ARG A 169 -7.20 3.62 14.78
CA ARG A 169 -7.82 2.71 15.74
C ARG A 169 -8.07 1.36 15.09
N ALA A 170 -7.08 0.48 15.17
CA ALA A 170 -7.20 -0.84 14.57
C ALA A 170 -8.23 -1.69 15.33
N ASP A 171 -9.11 -2.34 14.57
CA ASP A 171 -10.06 -3.34 15.04
C ASP A 171 -9.47 -4.75 15.01
N PHE A 172 -8.49 -4.97 14.13
CA PHE A 172 -7.89 -6.26 13.88
C PHE A 172 -6.38 -6.18 13.74
N ALA A 173 -5.67 -7.16 14.31
CA ALA A 173 -4.26 -7.40 14.09
C ALA A 173 -4.05 -8.82 13.57
N LEU A 174 -3.31 -8.95 12.46
CA LEU A 174 -2.78 -10.21 11.97
C LEU A 174 -1.30 -10.31 12.33
N TYR A 175 -0.87 -11.50 12.73
CA TYR A 175 0.52 -11.92 12.75
C TYR A 175 0.66 -13.22 11.95
N ALA A 176 1.51 -13.26 10.92
CA ALA A 176 1.62 -14.41 10.03
C ALA A 176 3.05 -14.69 9.54
N LYS A 177 3.49 -15.94 9.70
CA LYS A 177 4.74 -16.52 9.20
C LYS A 177 4.51 -17.96 8.73
N SER A 178 5.51 -18.57 8.07
CA SER A 178 5.40 -19.85 7.35
C SER A 178 4.68 -21.00 8.07
N THR A 179 4.80 -21.10 9.39
CA THR A 179 4.23 -22.19 10.18
C THR A 179 3.15 -21.75 11.16
N TYR A 180 2.82 -20.45 11.18
CA TYR A 180 1.95 -19.89 12.20
C TYR A 180 1.29 -18.60 11.73
N ASN A 181 -0.02 -18.53 11.90
CA ASN A 181 -0.73 -17.26 11.85
C ASN A 181 -1.76 -17.15 12.96
N GLU A 182 -1.97 -15.94 13.46
CA GLU A 182 -3.03 -15.61 14.39
C GLU A 182 -3.66 -14.27 14.05
N GLY A 183 -4.94 -14.14 14.42
CA GLY A 183 -5.68 -12.90 14.37
C GLY A 183 -6.15 -12.51 15.76
N ARG A 184 -6.16 -11.21 16.04
CA ARG A 184 -6.70 -10.64 17.28
C ARG A 184 -7.66 -9.51 16.95
N LYS A 185 -8.79 -9.46 17.66
CA LYS A 185 -9.72 -8.34 17.60
C LYS A 185 -9.45 -7.37 18.74
N ALA A 186 -9.69 -6.09 18.52
CA ALA A 186 -9.68 -5.09 19.58
C ALA A 186 -10.67 -5.49 20.68
N ASP A 187 -10.30 -5.27 21.94
CA ASP A 187 -11.06 -5.71 23.11
C ASP A 187 -12.07 -4.68 23.64
N GLY A 188 -12.12 -3.49 23.03
CA GLY A 188 -12.95 -2.37 23.50
C GLY A 188 -12.34 -1.62 24.70
N ALA A 189 -11.21 -2.07 25.24
CA ALA A 189 -10.55 -1.54 26.43
C ALA A 189 -9.19 -0.89 26.13
N GLY A 190 -8.80 -0.82 24.85
CA GLY A 190 -7.55 -0.21 24.39
C GLY A 190 -6.42 -1.22 24.19
N SER A 191 -6.77 -2.50 24.01
CA SER A 191 -5.83 -3.55 23.65
C SER A 191 -6.43 -4.51 22.62
N PHE A 192 -5.69 -5.57 22.33
CA PHE A 192 -6.15 -6.70 21.54
C PHE A 192 -6.50 -7.87 22.45
N GLY A 193 -7.60 -8.56 22.13
CA GLY A 193 -8.06 -9.73 22.87
C GLY A 193 -7.20 -10.98 22.65
N ALA A 194 -7.78 -12.12 23.06
CA ALA A 194 -7.17 -13.43 22.87
C ALA A 194 -6.97 -13.75 21.38
N PRO A 195 -5.89 -14.49 21.03
CA PRO A 195 -5.65 -14.85 19.65
C PRO A 195 -6.57 -15.95 19.16
N THR A 196 -6.94 -15.85 17.89
CA THR A 196 -7.48 -16.96 17.12
C THR A 196 -6.38 -17.46 16.20
N VAL A 197 -5.86 -18.67 16.46
CA VAL A 197 -4.83 -19.30 15.64
C VAL A 197 -5.41 -19.85 14.33
N SER A 198 -4.58 -19.91 13.28
CA SER A 198 -4.97 -20.38 11.95
C SER A 198 -6.15 -19.58 11.36
N VAL A 199 -6.14 -18.26 11.59
CA VAL A 199 -7.18 -17.33 11.14
C VAL A 199 -7.17 -17.10 9.62
N ALA A 200 -6.03 -17.33 8.98
CA ALA A 200 -5.81 -17.07 7.56
C ALA A 200 -5.18 -18.27 6.85
N THR A 201 -5.45 -18.38 5.55
CA THR A 201 -4.69 -19.26 4.66
C THR A 201 -3.36 -18.59 4.37
N PHE A 202 -2.25 -19.34 4.50
CA PHE A 202 -0.90 -18.88 4.21
C PHE A 202 -0.25 -19.81 3.19
N ALA A 203 0.41 -19.25 2.20
CA ALA A 203 1.37 -19.96 1.36
C ALA A 203 2.66 -19.14 1.26
N GLY A 204 3.81 -19.81 1.21
CA GLY A 204 5.09 -19.13 1.08
C GLY A 204 6.10 -19.99 0.32
N THR A 205 6.74 -19.37 -0.67
CA THR A 205 7.75 -19.99 -1.53
C THR A 205 8.94 -19.04 -1.66
N GLY A 206 10.14 -19.48 -1.28
CA GLY A 206 11.34 -18.64 -1.29
C GLY A 206 11.19 -17.40 -0.41
N THR A 207 11.18 -16.22 -1.04
CA THR A 207 11.03 -14.91 -0.40
C THR A 207 9.66 -14.27 -0.65
N THR A 208 8.69 -15.06 -1.10
CA THR A 208 7.32 -14.62 -1.37
C THR A 208 6.36 -15.30 -0.40
N ARG A 209 5.47 -14.50 0.19
CA ARG A 209 4.32 -14.99 0.98
C ARG A 209 3.02 -14.46 0.39
N GLU A 210 1.98 -15.26 0.50
CA GLU A 210 0.61 -14.90 0.18
C GLU A 210 -0.31 -15.31 1.34
N ILE A 211 -1.24 -14.44 1.67
CA ILE A 211 -2.13 -14.59 2.81
C ILE A 211 -3.55 -14.23 2.37
N ALA A 212 -4.51 -15.12 2.62
CA ALA A 212 -5.93 -14.84 2.47
C ALA A 212 -6.63 -14.86 3.84
N ILE A 213 -7.18 -13.72 4.22
CA ILE A 213 -7.81 -13.48 5.51
C ILE A 213 -9.32 -13.37 5.31
N PRO A 214 -10.14 -14.28 5.87
CA PRO A 214 -11.60 -14.15 5.79
C PRO A 214 -12.07 -12.85 6.42
N TRP A 215 -12.95 -12.11 5.73
CA TRP A 215 -13.51 -10.88 6.29
C TRP A 215 -14.27 -11.13 7.60
N ALA A 216 -14.91 -12.30 7.75
CA ALA A 216 -15.57 -12.71 8.99
C ALA A 216 -14.60 -12.82 10.20
N ALA A 217 -13.31 -13.05 9.93
CA ALA A 217 -12.29 -13.05 10.97
C ALA A 217 -11.87 -11.62 11.38
N ILE A 218 -11.95 -10.67 10.46
CA ILE A 218 -11.60 -9.26 10.68
C ILE A 218 -12.78 -8.53 11.33
N SER A 219 -13.95 -8.58 10.69
CA SER A 219 -15.17 -7.88 11.11
C SER A 219 -16.34 -8.88 11.19
N ALA A 220 -17.26 -8.67 12.15
CA ALA A 220 -18.44 -9.52 12.27
C ALA A 220 -19.43 -9.36 11.10
N GLY A 221 -19.39 -8.22 10.40
CA GLY A 221 -20.29 -7.89 9.30
C GLY A 221 -19.80 -8.35 7.92
N GLY A 222 -18.66 -9.05 7.83
CA GLY A 222 -18.00 -9.35 6.57
C GLY A 222 -17.16 -8.19 6.06
N ARG A 223 -17.08 -7.99 4.74
CA ARG A 223 -16.24 -6.94 4.15
C ARG A 223 -16.78 -5.55 4.55
N PRO A 224 -15.98 -4.67 5.16
CA PRO A 224 -16.43 -3.31 5.44
C PRO A 224 -16.52 -2.50 4.14
N ALA A 225 -17.36 -1.46 4.11
CA ALA A 225 -17.50 -0.59 2.94
C ALA A 225 -16.26 0.28 2.68
N LYS A 226 -15.47 0.53 3.73
CA LYS A 226 -14.20 1.25 3.75
C LYS A 226 -13.33 0.67 4.86
N PHE A 227 -12.02 0.78 4.75
CA PHE A 227 -11.10 0.38 5.82
C PHE A 227 -9.79 1.14 5.72
N SER A 228 -9.04 1.18 6.81
CA SER A 228 -7.68 1.72 6.85
C SER A 228 -6.72 0.63 7.31
N PHE A 229 -5.47 0.70 6.90
CA PHE A 229 -4.47 -0.28 7.33
C PHE A 229 -3.05 0.27 7.41
N THR A 230 -2.25 -0.38 8.24
CA THR A 230 -0.79 -0.25 8.25
C THR A 230 -0.19 -1.61 8.61
N GLY A 231 1.04 -1.86 8.20
CA GLY A 231 1.72 -3.11 8.50
C GLY A 231 3.23 -3.00 8.38
N TYR A 232 3.89 -4.10 8.73
CA TYR A 232 5.34 -4.24 8.63
C TYR A 232 5.72 -5.71 8.68
N LEU A 233 6.99 -6.00 8.42
CA LEU A 233 7.61 -7.30 8.69
C LEU A 233 8.51 -7.19 9.91
N THR A 234 8.58 -8.26 10.70
CA THR A 234 9.46 -8.32 11.86
C THR A 234 10.17 -9.66 11.99
N SER A 235 11.41 -9.60 12.45
CA SER A 235 12.22 -10.76 12.81
C SER A 235 12.13 -11.08 14.30
N SER A 236 12.63 -12.25 14.70
CA SER A 236 12.73 -12.66 16.11
C SER A 236 13.60 -11.75 17.01
N THR A 237 14.33 -10.79 16.43
CA THR A 237 15.18 -9.83 17.15
C THR A 237 14.55 -8.43 17.23
N ALA A 238 13.23 -8.32 17.07
CA ALA A 238 12.48 -7.07 17.00
C ALA A 238 12.91 -6.13 15.85
N PHE A 239 13.60 -6.66 14.83
CA PHE A 239 14.02 -5.88 13.66
C PHE A 239 12.84 -5.73 12.70
N VAL A 240 12.47 -4.49 12.41
CA VAL A 240 11.36 -4.14 11.53
C VAL A 240 11.87 -3.72 10.16
N TYR A 241 11.21 -4.19 9.11
CA TYR A 241 11.47 -3.84 7.72
C TYR A 241 10.20 -4.04 6.87
N GLY A 242 10.22 -3.59 5.62
CA GLY A 242 9.07 -3.74 4.73
C GLY A 242 7.81 -3.08 5.29
N GLU A 243 7.99 -1.98 6.01
CA GLU A 243 6.93 -1.15 6.56
C GLU A 243 6.00 -0.59 5.48
N MET A 244 4.73 -0.49 5.83
CA MET A 244 3.68 -0.10 4.91
C MET A 244 2.66 0.79 5.64
N PRO A 245 2.53 2.09 5.32
CA PRO A 245 3.30 2.85 4.32
C PRO A 245 4.81 2.94 4.58
N PRO A 246 5.61 3.19 3.52
CA PRO A 246 7.07 3.31 3.64
C PRO A 246 7.56 4.47 4.53
N ALA A 247 6.71 5.46 4.78
CA ALA A 247 7.02 6.59 5.66
C ALA A 247 7.09 6.22 7.15
N ASN A 248 6.61 5.03 7.54
CA ASN A 248 6.71 4.57 8.92
C ASN A 248 8.14 4.16 9.29
N PRO A 249 8.48 4.06 10.58
CA PRO A 249 9.78 3.55 11.01
C PRO A 249 10.04 2.11 10.54
N GLY A 250 11.23 1.87 9.98
CA GLY A 250 11.70 0.57 9.51
C GLY A 250 13.22 0.51 9.37
N ASN A 251 13.74 -0.58 8.82
CA ASN A 251 15.17 -0.90 8.72
C ASN A 251 15.93 -0.86 10.06
N ALA A 252 15.25 -1.17 11.16
CA ALA A 252 15.82 -0.97 12.48
C ALA A 252 15.18 -1.89 13.51
N VAL A 253 15.92 -2.14 14.60
CA VAL A 253 15.30 -2.57 15.84
C VAL A 253 14.55 -1.38 16.42
N LEU A 254 13.23 -1.50 16.52
CA LEU A 254 12.42 -0.41 17.04
C LEU A 254 12.48 -0.37 18.57
N ALA A 255 12.45 0.85 19.11
CA ALA A 255 12.20 1.04 20.54
C ALA A 255 10.78 0.55 20.88
N ALA A 256 10.55 0.22 22.15
CA ALA A 256 9.22 -0.14 22.62
C ALA A 256 8.21 0.97 22.31
N ALA A 257 7.05 0.58 21.77
CA ALA A 257 5.97 1.48 21.36
C ALA A 257 6.39 2.57 20.34
N ALA A 258 7.29 2.24 19.40
CA ALA A 258 7.69 3.17 18.35
C ALA A 258 6.46 3.72 17.58
N PRO A 259 6.37 5.04 17.36
CA PRO A 259 5.19 5.64 16.75
C PRO A 259 5.16 5.38 15.24
N PHE A 260 4.12 4.70 14.78
CA PHE A 260 3.74 4.73 13.39
C PHE A 260 2.88 5.97 13.16
N THR A 261 3.17 6.70 12.08
CA THR A 261 2.61 8.02 11.77
C THR A 261 2.05 8.06 10.35
N SER A 262 1.77 6.90 9.76
CA SER A 262 1.18 6.83 8.43
C SER A 262 0.40 5.53 8.23
N TYR A 263 -0.64 5.59 7.42
CA TYR A 263 -1.49 4.47 7.05
C TYR A 263 -2.04 4.64 5.63
N TYR A 264 -2.66 3.61 5.08
CA TYR A 264 -3.45 3.70 3.85
C TYR A 264 -4.93 3.67 4.16
N LYS A 265 -5.72 4.38 3.35
CA LYS A 265 -7.17 4.41 3.45
C LYS A 265 -7.84 3.93 2.16
N VAL A 266 -8.73 2.96 2.29
CA VAL A 266 -9.62 2.48 1.24
C VAL A 266 -11.01 3.03 1.51
N ASP A 267 -11.39 4.10 0.81
CA ASP A 267 -12.67 4.80 1.01
C ASP A 267 -13.85 4.11 0.33
N ASN A 268 -13.58 3.28 -0.68
CA ASN A 268 -14.56 2.42 -1.33
C ASN A 268 -13.95 1.02 -1.49
N ALA A 269 -14.45 0.05 -0.73
CA ALA A 269 -14.00 -1.33 -0.78
C ALA A 269 -14.81 -2.21 -1.76
N THR A 270 -15.52 -1.63 -2.73
CA THR A 270 -16.19 -2.43 -3.78
C THR A 270 -15.14 -3.24 -4.55
N PRO A 271 -15.27 -4.58 -4.66
CA PRO A 271 -14.29 -5.41 -5.37
C PRO A 271 -14.08 -4.96 -6.83
N GLY A 272 -12.83 -4.91 -7.26
CA GLY A 272 -12.42 -4.53 -8.63
C GLY A 272 -12.45 -3.04 -8.94
N THR A 273 -13.47 -2.30 -8.48
CA THR A 273 -13.68 -0.88 -8.83
C THR A 273 -13.42 0.09 -7.67
N GLY A 274 -13.20 -0.43 -6.46
CA GLY A 274 -12.92 0.37 -5.27
C GLY A 274 -11.60 1.16 -5.32
N THR A 275 -11.41 1.99 -4.31
CA THR A 275 -10.14 2.70 -4.05
C THR A 275 -9.01 1.67 -4.02
N LYS A 276 -7.91 1.89 -4.74
CA LYS A 276 -6.81 0.93 -4.74
C LYS A 276 -6.10 0.97 -3.37
N PRO A 277 -5.66 -0.18 -2.81
CA PRO A 277 -5.20 -0.24 -1.43
C PRO A 277 -4.04 0.71 -1.11
N PHE A 278 -3.17 0.97 -2.07
CA PHE A 278 -1.99 1.81 -1.86
C PHE A 278 -2.11 3.21 -2.49
N SER A 279 -3.30 3.62 -2.96
CA SER A 279 -3.47 4.91 -3.66
C SER A 279 -3.66 6.12 -2.76
N THR A 280 -3.91 5.92 -1.48
CA THR A 280 -4.23 7.01 -0.55
C THR A 280 -3.42 6.86 0.74
N PRO A 281 -2.11 7.14 0.71
CA PRO A 281 -1.31 7.24 1.92
C PRO A 281 -1.71 8.49 2.70
N LEU A 282 -1.85 8.37 4.02
CA LEU A 282 -2.18 9.45 4.93
C LEU A 282 -1.22 9.43 6.13
N PRO A 283 -0.89 10.59 6.72
CA PRO A 283 -0.20 10.68 8.00
C PRO A 283 -1.11 10.28 9.17
#